data_AF-A0A1G2VSW6-F1
#
_entry.id   AF-A0A1G2VSW6-F1
#
_cell.length_a   1.000
_cell.length_b   1.000
_cell.length_c   1.000
_cell.angle_alpha   90.00
_cell.angle_beta   90.00
_cell.angle_gamma   90.00
#
_symmetry.space_group_name_H-M   'P 1'
#
loop_
_entity.id
_entity.type
_entity.pdbx_description
1 polymer ?
#
loop_
_entity_poly.entity_id
_entity_poly.type
_entity_poly.pdbx_seq_one_letter_code
_entity_poly.pdbx_strand_id
1 'polypeptide(L)'
;MAGKDVFFTLMLLAALALAAGCWLLDRRLEQAKKKLAEREQLLHETLERLRLAEIKLQPKPKTGSVEFEANLAQADLKQRLKGGDGPSKNVPEKYRLVAAMARRGLPAADIAEILEISPGEAEQLLKLVRVAQTES
;
A
#
# COMPACT_ATOMS: atom_id res chain seq x y z
N MET A 1 53.29 -22.41 -29.39
CA MET A 1 52.20 -21.67 -30.07
C MET A 1 50.87 -21.80 -29.34
N ALA A 2 50.55 -22.94 -28.71
CA ALA A 2 49.28 -23.18 -28.00
C ALA A 2 48.88 -22.15 -26.91
N GLY A 3 49.83 -21.49 -26.24
CA GLY A 3 49.51 -20.52 -25.18
C GLY A 3 48.84 -19.23 -25.67
N LYS A 4 49.11 -18.80 -26.92
CA LYS A 4 48.47 -17.59 -27.48
C LYS A 4 47.00 -17.87 -27.83
N ASP A 5 46.70 -19.05 -28.34
CA ASP A 5 45.34 -19.44 -28.74
C ASP A 5 44.39 -19.53 -27.52
N VAL A 6 44.88 -20.02 -26.38
CA VAL A 6 44.13 -20.06 -25.12
C VAL A 6 43.84 -18.64 -24.59
N PHE A 7 44.80 -17.72 -24.71
CA PHE A 7 44.57 -16.33 -24.28
C PHE A 7 43.54 -15.61 -25.16
N PHE A 8 43.61 -15.81 -26.48
CA PHE A 8 42.64 -15.22 -27.42
C PHE A 8 41.22 -15.75 -27.19
N THR A 9 41.07 -17.05 -26.92
CA THR A 9 39.74 -17.62 -26.63
C THR A 9 39.14 -17.10 -25.33
N LEU A 10 39.94 -16.93 -24.27
CA LEU A 10 39.49 -16.32 -23.02
C LEU A 10 39.11 -14.84 -23.20
N MET A 11 39.90 -14.07 -23.95
CA MET A 11 39.58 -12.68 -24.28
C MET A 11 38.30 -12.56 -25.12
N LEU A 12 38.12 -13.44 -26.10
CA LEU A 12 36.91 -13.47 -26.92
C LEU A 12 35.67 -13.77 -26.06
N LEU A 13 35.78 -14.75 -25.15
CA LEU A 13 34.67 -15.14 -24.27
C LEU A 13 34.32 -14.03 -23.26
N ALA A 14 35.33 -13.35 -22.71
CA ALA A 14 35.12 -12.19 -21.86
C ALA A 14 34.43 -11.03 -22.61
N ALA A 15 34.87 -10.74 -23.84
CA ALA A 15 34.24 -9.73 -24.69
C ALA A 15 32.78 -10.07 -25.03
N LEU A 16 32.50 -11.35 -25.32
CA LEU A 16 31.15 -11.82 -25.62
C LEU A 16 30.22 -11.72 -24.40
N ALA A 17 30.73 -12.06 -23.21
CA ALA A 17 29.99 -11.93 -21.95
C ALA A 17 29.68 -10.46 -21.62
N LEU A 18 30.66 -9.56 -21.82
CA LEU A 18 30.45 -8.12 -21.65
C LEU A 18 29.40 -7.57 -22.64
N ALA A 19 29.48 -7.95 -23.92
CA ALA A 19 28.51 -7.54 -24.92
C ALA A 19 27.09 -8.04 -24.59
N ALA A 20 26.96 -9.30 -24.17
CA ALA A 20 25.68 -9.87 -23.74
C ALA A 20 25.14 -9.18 -22.48
N GLY A 21 26.02 -8.85 -21.51
CA GLY A 21 25.66 -8.10 -20.31
C GLY A 21 25.15 -6.70 -20.64
N CYS A 22 25.86 -5.95 -21.50
CA CYS A 22 25.45 -4.64 -21.98
C CYS A 22 24.08 -4.71 -22.69
N TRP A 23 23.88 -5.72 -23.54
CA TRP A 23 22.60 -5.92 -24.23
C TRP A 23 21.43 -6.22 -23.28
N LEU A 24 21.64 -7.04 -22.24
CA LEU A 24 20.62 -7.29 -21.21
C LEU A 24 20.29 -6.04 -20.41
N LEU A 25 21.30 -5.25 -20.04
CA LEU A 25 21.12 -4.01 -19.28
C LEU A 25 20.32 -2.99 -20.08
N ASP A 26 20.60 -2.85 -21.37
CA ASP A 26 19.89 -1.93 -22.25
C ASP A 26 18.42 -2.33 -22.40
N ARG A 27 18.14 -3.63 -22.58
CA ARG A 27 16.76 -4.16 -22.56
C ARG A 27 16.03 -3.89 -21.25
N ARG A 28 16.72 -4.01 -20.10
CA ARG A 28 16.12 -3.69 -18.80
C ARG A 28 15.85 -2.21 -18.63
N LEU A 29 16.72 -1.34 -19.16
CA LEU A 29 16.50 0.11 -19.16
C LEU A 29 15.29 0.48 -20.01
N GLU A 30 15.12 -0.10 -21.20
CA GLU A 30 13.93 0.11 -22.01
C GLU A 30 12.65 -0.32 -21.30
N GLN A 31 12.66 -1.47 -20.63
CA GLN A 31 11.52 -1.94 -19.83
C GLN A 31 11.21 -1.00 -18.66
N ALA A 32 12.24 -0.49 -17.98
CA ALA A 32 12.07 0.46 -16.88
C ALA A 32 11.49 1.79 -17.37
N LYS A 33 11.96 2.29 -18.52
CA LYS A 33 11.43 3.50 -19.17
C LYS A 33 9.96 3.37 -19.54
N LYS A 34 9.54 2.20 -20.07
CA LYS A 34 8.13 1.93 -20.38
C LYS A 34 7.25 2.00 -19.12
N LYS A 35 7.69 1.40 -18.02
CA LYS A 35 6.96 1.45 -16.73
C LYS A 35 6.86 2.87 -16.17
N LEU A 36 7.88 3.70 -16.38
CA LEU A 36 7.86 5.12 -16.01
C LEU A 36 6.82 5.88 -16.83
N ALA A 37 6.80 5.69 -18.16
CA ALA A 37 5.82 6.32 -19.03
C ALA A 37 4.38 5.90 -18.70
N GLU A 38 4.14 4.62 -18.39
CA GLU A 38 2.83 4.12 -17.95
C GLU A 38 2.39 4.79 -16.63
N ARG A 39 3.30 4.97 -15.67
CA ARG A 39 3.00 5.66 -14.41
C ARG A 39 2.71 7.14 -14.62
N GLU A 40 3.47 7.82 -15.48
CA GLU A 40 3.21 9.22 -15.81
C GLU A 40 1.84 9.39 -16.48
N GLN A 41 1.46 8.48 -17.38
CA GLN A 41 0.13 8.49 -17.98
C GLN A 41 -0.98 8.31 -16.94
N LEU A 42 -0.82 7.37 -16.01
CA LEU A 42 -1.78 7.18 -14.93
C LEU A 42 -1.87 8.42 -14.03
N LEU A 43 -0.74 9.05 -13.71
CA LEU A 43 -0.73 10.31 -12.94
C LEU A 43 -1.45 11.42 -13.70
N HIS A 44 -1.18 11.61 -14.98
CA HIS A 44 -1.87 12.59 -15.81
C HIS A 44 -3.38 12.33 -15.87
N GLU A 45 -3.80 11.08 -16.07
CA GLU A 45 -5.21 10.72 -16.09
C GLU A 45 -5.88 11.00 -14.73
N THR A 46 -5.21 10.67 -13.62
CA THR A 46 -5.75 10.99 -12.29
C THR A 46 -5.83 12.49 -12.03
N LEU A 47 -4.85 13.27 -12.48
CA LEU A 47 -4.86 14.73 -12.37
C LEU A 47 -5.98 15.33 -13.21
N GLU A 48 -6.23 14.83 -14.42
CA GLU A 48 -7.36 15.27 -15.24
C GLU A 48 -8.70 14.92 -14.60
N ARG A 49 -8.86 13.71 -14.06
CA ARG A 49 -10.06 13.31 -13.32
C ARG A 49 -10.28 14.17 -12.08
N LEU A 50 -9.23 14.49 -11.34
CA LEU A 50 -9.30 15.40 -10.20
C LEU A 50 -9.68 16.82 -10.64
N ARG A 51 -9.09 17.33 -11.72
CA ARG A 51 -9.43 18.65 -12.27
C ARG A 51 -10.89 18.73 -12.73
N LEU A 52 -11.40 17.67 -13.37
CA LEU A 52 -12.80 17.58 -13.76
C LEU A 52 -13.74 17.45 -12.55
N ALA A 53 -13.32 16.74 -11.50
CA ALA A 53 -14.05 16.65 -10.24
C ALA A 53 -14.06 17.99 -9.49
N GLU A 54 -12.95 18.72 -9.51
CA GLU A 54 -12.78 20.05 -8.92
C GLU A 54 -13.66 21.10 -9.63
N ILE A 55 -13.76 21.05 -10.96
CA ILE A 55 -14.69 21.91 -11.73
C ILE A 55 -16.16 21.58 -11.41
N LYS A 56 -16.49 20.32 -11.14
CA LYS A 56 -17.83 19.93 -10.65
C LYS A 56 -18.10 20.33 -9.21
N LEU A 57 -17.06 20.68 -8.45
CA LEU A 57 -17.12 21.09 -7.04
C LEU A 57 -17.09 22.61 -6.87
N GLN A 58 -17.70 23.40 -7.77
CA GLN A 58 -18.05 24.78 -7.40
C GLN A 58 -18.99 24.75 -6.18
N PRO A 59 -18.62 25.36 -5.05
CA PRO A 59 -19.31 25.16 -3.78
C PRO A 59 -20.55 26.05 -3.70
N LYS A 60 -21.72 25.41 -3.63
CA LYS A 60 -22.88 26.01 -2.97
C LYS A 60 -22.53 26.15 -1.49
N PRO A 61 -22.57 27.34 -0.88
CA PRO A 61 -22.06 27.55 0.47
C PRO A 61 -22.94 26.80 1.47
N LYS A 62 -22.38 25.78 2.12
CA LYS A 62 -22.91 25.21 3.36
C LYS A 62 -21.88 25.45 4.46
N THR A 63 -22.02 26.60 5.09
CA THR A 63 -21.35 26.99 6.32
C THR A 63 -21.69 25.99 7.43
N GLY A 64 -20.76 25.10 7.78
CA GLY A 64 -20.89 24.24 8.96
C GLY A 64 -20.07 22.95 8.96
N SER A 65 -19.74 22.37 7.80
CA SER A 65 -19.06 21.05 7.74
C SER A 65 -17.55 21.11 7.49
N VAL A 66 -17.01 22.28 7.13
CA VAL A 66 -15.61 22.41 6.66
C VAL A 66 -14.59 22.11 7.75
N GLU A 67 -14.83 22.51 9.01
CA GLU A 67 -13.90 22.21 10.10
C GLU A 67 -13.90 20.73 10.50
N PHE A 68 -15.07 20.08 10.47
CA PHE A 68 -15.17 18.65 10.77
C PHE A 68 -14.56 17.80 9.66
N GLU A 69 -14.83 18.12 8.40
CA GLU A 69 -14.25 17.44 7.24
C GLU A 69 -12.74 17.68 7.13
N ALA A 70 -12.25 18.89 7.43
CA ALA A 70 -10.82 19.19 7.45
C ALA A 70 -10.10 18.42 8.57
N ASN A 71 -10.68 18.32 9.76
CA ASN A 71 -10.13 17.54 10.86
C ASN A 71 -10.14 16.03 10.56
N LEU A 72 -11.18 15.52 9.90
CA LEU A 72 -11.25 14.12 9.43
C LEU A 72 -10.19 13.83 8.36
N ALA A 73 -10.04 14.72 7.37
CA ALA A 73 -9.03 14.56 6.32
C ALA A 73 -7.60 14.62 6.90
N GLN A 74 -7.36 15.49 7.88
CA GLN A 74 -6.07 15.60 8.55
C GLN A 74 -5.79 14.40 9.47
N ALA A 75 -6.81 13.82 10.10
CA ALA A 75 -6.72 12.59 10.86
C ALA A 75 -6.44 11.37 9.96
N ASP A 76 -7.14 11.27 8.83
CA ASP A 76 -6.94 10.20 7.84
C ASP A 76 -5.54 10.26 7.22
N LEU A 77 -5.04 11.46 6.89
CA LEU A 77 -3.65 11.65 6.44
C LEU A 77 -2.62 11.23 7.50
N LYS A 78 -2.85 11.55 8.78
CA LYS A 78 -1.96 11.13 9.87
C LYS A 78 -2.00 9.61 10.07
N GLN A 79 -3.15 8.98 9.88
CA GLN A 79 -3.32 7.53 9.99
C GLN A 79 -2.59 6.80 8.85
N ARG A 80 -2.73 7.29 7.61
CA ARG A 80 -2.05 6.75 6.42
C ARG A 80 -0.53 6.92 6.46
N LEU A 81 -0.03 7.98 7.09
CA LEU A 81 1.41 8.19 7.28
C LEU A 81 1.99 7.34 8.42
N LYS A 82 1.19 6.93 9.41
CA LYS A 82 1.65 6.12 10.55
C LYS A 82 1.51 4.61 10.37
N GLY A 83 0.65 4.14 9.46
CA GLY A 83 0.41 2.71 9.23
C GLY A 83 0.45 2.37 7.74
N GLY A 84 1.60 1.87 7.27
CA GLY A 84 1.81 1.43 5.89
C GLY A 84 0.78 0.39 5.42
N ASP A 85 0.44 0.51 4.14
CA ASP A 85 -0.63 -0.18 3.42
C ASP A 85 -0.72 -1.70 3.65
N GLY A 86 -1.95 -2.17 3.91
CA GLY A 86 -2.36 -3.57 3.82
C GLY A 86 -3.84 -3.69 3.39
N PRO A 87 -4.25 -4.77 2.70
CA PRO A 87 -5.51 -4.89 1.98
C PRO A 87 -6.69 -5.20 2.92
N SER A 88 -7.08 -4.24 3.75
CA SER A 88 -8.23 -4.36 4.66
C SER A 88 -9.06 -3.08 4.63
N LYS A 89 -9.45 -2.66 3.43
CA LYS A 89 -9.87 -1.28 3.15
C LYS A 89 -11.16 -0.80 3.84
N ASN A 90 -11.87 -1.61 4.64
CA ASN A 90 -13.10 -1.17 5.31
C ASN A 90 -13.35 -1.80 6.70
N VAL A 91 -12.37 -2.45 7.33
CA VAL A 91 -12.58 -2.98 8.70
C VAL A 91 -12.04 -1.94 9.69
N PRO A 92 -12.89 -1.35 10.57
CA PRO A 92 -12.43 -0.34 11.51
C PRO A 92 -11.26 -0.88 12.35
N GLU A 93 -10.24 -0.06 12.60
CA GLU A 93 -8.98 -0.53 13.21
C GLU A 93 -9.19 -1.26 14.54
N LYS A 94 -10.18 -0.82 15.33
CA LYS A 94 -10.60 -1.47 16.57
C LYS A 94 -10.95 -2.95 16.36
N TYR A 95 -11.67 -3.29 15.29
CA TYR A 95 -12.04 -4.69 14.98
C TYR A 95 -10.82 -5.53 14.61
N ARG A 96 -9.87 -4.98 13.84
CA ARG A 96 -8.64 -5.68 13.48
C ARG A 96 -7.81 -5.99 14.73
N LEU A 97 -7.72 -5.03 15.62
CA LEU A 97 -6.97 -5.16 16.86
C LEU A 97 -7.65 -6.16 17.82
N VAL A 98 -8.97 -6.09 17.99
CA VAL A 98 -9.74 -7.10 18.74
C VAL A 98 -9.60 -8.48 18.12
N ALA A 99 -9.64 -8.62 16.79
CA ALA A 99 -9.45 -9.89 16.12
C ALA A 99 -8.04 -10.49 16.35
N ALA A 100 -7.01 -9.65 16.35
CA ALA A 100 -5.65 -10.07 16.66
C ALA A 100 -5.50 -10.51 18.12
N MET A 101 -6.12 -9.79 19.06
CA MET A 101 -6.13 -10.14 20.49
C MET A 101 -6.94 -11.41 20.77
N ALA A 102 -8.10 -11.57 20.14
CA ALA A 102 -8.93 -12.77 20.22
C ALA A 102 -8.19 -14.03 19.72
N ARG A 103 -7.42 -13.91 18.62
CA ARG A 103 -6.58 -15.02 18.12
C ARG A 103 -5.48 -15.43 19.10
N ARG A 104 -5.05 -14.51 19.97
CA ARG A 104 -4.08 -14.78 21.05
C ARG A 104 -4.74 -15.31 22.32
N GLY A 105 -6.05 -15.52 22.31
CA GLY A 105 -6.81 -16.09 23.43
C GLY A 105 -7.15 -15.09 24.53
N LEU A 106 -7.05 -13.78 24.28
CA LEU A 106 -7.40 -12.79 25.29
C LEU A 106 -8.92 -12.75 25.53
N PRO A 107 -9.38 -12.75 26.79
CA PRO A 107 -10.79 -12.59 27.13
C PRO A 107 -11.25 -11.13 26.94
N ALA A 108 -12.58 -10.94 26.85
CA ALA A 108 -13.17 -9.63 26.61
C ALA A 108 -12.84 -8.58 27.68
N ALA A 109 -12.65 -9.01 28.94
CA ALA A 109 -12.26 -8.12 30.05
C ALA A 109 -10.88 -7.48 29.81
N ASP A 110 -9.89 -8.30 29.47
CA ASP A 110 -8.52 -7.83 29.21
C ASP A 110 -8.47 -6.96 27.94
N ILE A 111 -9.28 -7.30 26.93
CA ILE A 111 -9.43 -6.48 25.72
C ILE A 111 -10.04 -5.12 26.06
N ALA A 112 -11.04 -5.08 26.95
CA ALA A 112 -11.69 -3.86 27.38
C ALA A 112 -10.72 -2.93 28.12
N GLU A 113 -9.86 -3.49 28.97
CA GLU A 113 -8.81 -2.77 29.68
C GLU A 113 -7.76 -2.21 28.70
N ILE A 114 -7.25 -3.03 27.77
CA ILE A 114 -6.23 -2.61 26.81
C ILE A 114 -6.74 -1.53 25.84
N LEU A 115 -8.00 -1.63 25.42
CA LEU A 115 -8.61 -0.69 24.49
C LEU A 115 -9.31 0.48 25.17
N GLU A 116 -9.30 0.53 26.49
CA GLU A 116 -10.01 1.54 27.31
C GLU A 116 -11.49 1.68 26.90
N ILE A 117 -12.15 0.54 26.61
CA ILE A 117 -13.57 0.48 26.20
C ILE A 117 -14.40 -0.21 27.27
N SER A 118 -15.73 -0.09 27.16
CA SER A 118 -16.62 -0.81 28.07
C SER A 118 -16.52 -2.33 27.85
N PRO A 119 -16.68 -3.15 28.90
CA PRO A 119 -16.65 -4.61 28.77
C PRO A 119 -17.74 -5.14 27.81
N GLY A 120 -18.91 -4.48 27.78
CA GLY A 120 -19.98 -4.82 26.85
C GLY A 120 -19.62 -4.54 25.38
N GLU A 121 -18.89 -3.47 25.10
CA GLU A 121 -18.39 -3.16 23.76
C GLU A 121 -17.34 -4.21 23.32
N ALA A 122 -16.42 -4.59 24.21
CA ALA A 122 -15.43 -5.62 23.92
C ALA A 122 -16.08 -6.98 23.58
N GLU A 123 -17.14 -7.36 24.31
CA GLU A 123 -17.91 -8.58 23.99
C GLU A 123 -18.60 -8.52 22.64
N GLN A 124 -19.20 -7.37 22.29
CA GLN A 124 -19.84 -7.18 20.99
C GLN A 124 -18.84 -7.29 19.84
N LEU A 125 -17.68 -6.64 19.98
CA LEU A 125 -16.60 -6.72 19.00
C LEU A 125 -16.09 -8.16 18.86
N LEU A 126 -15.94 -8.88 19.97
CA LEU A 126 -15.50 -10.28 19.96
C LEU A 126 -16.52 -11.20 19.26
N LYS A 127 -17.82 -10.99 19.49
CA LYS A 127 -18.89 -11.72 18.78
C LYS A 127 -18.85 -11.46 17.27
N LEU A 128 -18.69 -10.21 16.86
CA LEU A 128 -18.60 -9.84 15.45
C LEU A 128 -17.38 -10.46 14.76
N VAL A 129 -16.23 -10.52 15.45
CA VAL A 129 -15.04 -11.21 14.96
C VAL A 129 -15.30 -12.69 14.73
N ARG A 130 -16.02 -13.38 15.63
CA ARG A 130 -16.34 -14.80 15.48
C ARG A 130 -17.24 -15.07 14.28
N VAL A 131 -18.25 -14.22 14.07
CA VAL A 131 -19.14 -14.31 12.90
C VAL A 131 -18.34 -14.15 11.62
N ALA A 132 -17.51 -13.11 11.52
CA ALA A 132 -16.67 -12.85 10.36
C ALA A 132 -15.65 -13.97 10.06
N GLN A 133 -15.20 -14.72 11.07
CA GLN A 133 -14.31 -15.88 10.89
C GLN A 133 -15.04 -17.14 10.43
N THR A 134 -16.35 -17.23 10.66
CA THR A 134 -17.17 -18.38 10.24
C THR A 134 -17.63 -18.24 8.79
N GLU A 135 -17.75 -17.00 8.30
CA GLU A 135 -18.16 -16.68 6.92
C GLU A 135 -16.98 -16.59 5.92
N SER A 136 -15.73 -16.79 6.36
CA SER A 136 -14.52 -16.78 5.52
C SER A 136 -13.96 -18.17 5.29
#